data_AF-A0A354FVT7-F1
#
_entry.id   AF-A0A354FVT7-F1
#
_cell.length_a   1.000
_cell.length_b   1.000
_cell.length_c   1.000
_cell.angle_alpha   90.00
_cell.angle_beta   90.00
_cell.angle_gamma   90.00
#
_symmetry.space_group_name_H-M   'P 1'
#
loop_
_entity.id
_entity.type
_entity.pdbx_description
1 polymer ?
#
loop_
_entity_poly.entity_id
_entity_poly.type
_entity_poly.pdbx_seq_one_letter_code
_entity_poly.pdbx_strand_id
1 'polypeptide(L)'
;DIERLQAVVAHSLNPSCLYASLLDHFGEKMESCGHCSRCNGHAPPLTLPSSDPPKITDEDLSLIQNLINLKQPGLRTPRALARFLCGMTSPATTYSWYLPHGASRKQRLISHDAYSLLELHPFESILEICEAQIIH
;
A
#
# COMPACT_ATOMS: atom_id res chain seq x y z
N ASP A 1 4.15 13.46 -9.15
CA ASP A 1 4.11 13.19 -7.70
C ASP A 1 5.07 12.07 -7.29
N ILE A 2 5.02 10.91 -7.94
CA ILE A 2 5.98 9.80 -7.72
C ILE A 2 7.44 10.25 -7.79
N GLU A 3 7.80 11.07 -8.78
CA GLU A 3 9.16 11.62 -8.92
C GLU A 3 9.62 12.42 -7.69
N ARG A 4 8.70 13.16 -7.04
CA ARG A 4 9.04 13.91 -5.82
C ARG A 4 9.30 12.98 -4.64
N LEU A 5 8.52 11.89 -4.52
CA LEU A 5 8.78 10.85 -3.50
C LEU A 5 10.12 10.17 -3.75
N GLN A 6 10.45 9.86 -5.01
CA GLN A 6 11.75 9.30 -5.37
C GLN A 6 12.90 10.23 -5.00
N ALA A 7 12.73 11.55 -5.12
CA ALA A 7 13.72 12.53 -4.65
C ALA A 7 13.96 12.45 -3.14
N VAL A 8 12.92 12.24 -2.32
CA VAL A 8 13.06 12.05 -0.87
C VAL A 8 13.81 10.76 -0.53
N VAL A 9 13.52 9.67 -1.27
CA VAL A 9 14.25 8.40 -1.13
C VAL A 9 15.72 8.59 -1.50
N ALA A 10 16.00 9.20 -2.66
CA ALA A 10 17.36 9.46 -3.13
C ALA A 10 18.14 10.33 -2.14
N HIS A 11 17.50 11.37 -1.59
CA HIS A 11 18.08 12.21 -0.54
C HIS A 11 18.45 11.41 0.72
N SER A 12 17.54 10.55 1.18
CA SER A 12 17.77 9.73 2.39
C SER A 12 18.92 8.73 2.21
N LEU A 13 19.06 8.19 1.00
CA LEU A 13 20.11 7.23 0.62
C LEU A 13 21.40 7.90 0.11
N ASN A 14 21.45 9.24 0.06
CA ASN A 14 22.60 9.95 -0.46
C ASN A 14 23.82 9.72 0.45
N PRO A 15 24.98 9.29 -0.09
CA PRO A 15 26.19 9.10 0.69
C PRO A 15 26.88 10.42 1.11
N SER A 16 26.52 11.54 0.48
CA SER A 16 27.09 12.87 0.77
C SER A 16 26.35 13.62 1.89
N CYS A 17 26.78 14.85 2.19
CA CYS A 17 26.14 15.69 3.21
C CYS A 17 24.64 15.87 2.95
N LEU A 18 23.80 15.51 3.93
CA LEU A 18 22.34 15.65 3.82
C LEU A 18 21.94 17.11 3.57
N TYR A 19 22.50 18.07 4.31
CA TYR A 19 22.13 19.48 4.15
C TYR A 19 22.47 20.02 2.75
N ALA A 20 23.68 19.71 2.25
CA ALA A 20 24.07 20.12 0.90
C ALA A 20 23.15 19.48 -0.16
N SER A 21 22.82 18.19 -0.03
CA SER A 21 21.89 17.50 -0.93
C SER A 21 20.47 18.06 -0.87
N LEU A 22 20.01 18.51 0.30
CA LEU A 22 18.69 19.11 0.46
C LEU A 22 18.62 20.48 -0.22
N LEU A 23 19.65 21.32 -0.02
CA LEU A 23 19.74 22.64 -0.63
C LEU A 23 19.85 22.55 -2.16
N ASP A 24 20.62 21.60 -2.67
CA ASP A 24 20.75 21.37 -4.12
C ASP A 24 19.41 21.07 -4.78
N HIS A 25 18.53 20.31 -4.12
CA HIS A 25 17.16 20.07 -4.59
C HIS A 25 16.34 21.36 -4.77
N PHE A 26 16.62 22.40 -3.97
CA PHE A 26 15.98 23.72 -4.07
C PHE A 26 16.77 24.72 -4.94
N GLY A 27 17.87 24.28 -5.56
CA GLY A 27 18.73 25.13 -6.40
C GLY A 27 19.77 25.94 -5.63
N GLU A 28 19.98 25.64 -4.35
CA GLU A 28 21.00 26.28 -3.51
C GLU A 28 22.24 25.40 -3.38
N LYS A 29 23.41 26.02 -3.27
CA LYS A 29 24.69 25.29 -3.13
C LYS A 29 25.35 25.60 -1.80
N MET A 30 25.91 24.56 -1.19
CA MET A 30 26.61 24.64 0.09
C MET A 30 27.73 23.59 0.13
N GLU A 31 28.79 23.90 0.86
CA GLU A 31 29.78 22.91 1.28
C GLU A 31 29.19 21.91 2.30
N SER A 32 29.94 20.87 2.64
CA SER A 32 29.50 19.91 3.67
C SER A 32 29.30 20.58 5.03
N CYS A 33 28.13 20.38 5.65
CA CYS A 33 27.77 21.05 6.91
C CYS A 33 28.62 20.64 8.13
N GLY A 34 29.32 19.51 8.06
CA GLY A 34 30.22 19.04 9.12
C GLY A 34 29.55 18.40 10.34
N HIS A 35 28.21 18.35 10.43
CA HIS A 35 27.52 17.83 11.62
C HIS A 35 26.38 16.82 11.33
N CYS A 36 26.01 16.59 10.06
CA CYS A 36 24.99 15.58 9.74
C CYS A 36 25.54 14.15 9.87
N SER A 37 24.66 13.15 9.92
CA SER A 37 25.05 11.73 10.06
C SER A 37 26.10 11.29 9.03
N ARG A 38 25.96 11.74 7.77
CA ARG A 38 26.91 11.48 6.67
C ARG A 38 28.26 12.13 6.89
N CYS A 39 28.29 13.39 7.31
CA CYS A 39 29.53 14.09 7.67
C CYS A 39 30.21 13.46 8.88
N ASN A 40 29.44 12.87 9.80
CA ASN A 40 29.96 12.10 10.94
C ASN A 40 30.36 10.65 10.55
N GLY A 41 30.39 10.30 9.27
CA GLY A 41 30.86 8.99 8.79
C GLY A 41 29.82 7.87 8.79
N HIS A 42 28.55 8.14 9.08
CA HIS A 42 27.50 7.11 8.99
C HIS A 42 27.08 6.89 7.54
N ALA A 43 27.43 5.72 7.00
CA ALA A 43 26.98 5.30 5.68
C ALA A 43 25.43 5.22 5.60
N PRO A 44 24.82 5.62 4.48
CA PRO A 44 23.41 5.31 4.24
C PRO A 44 23.23 3.79 4.15
N PRO A 45 22.04 3.26 4.53
CA PRO A 45 21.71 1.88 4.21
C PRO A 45 21.62 1.69 2.69
N LEU A 46 21.80 0.46 2.19
CA LEU A 46 21.69 0.17 0.75
C LEU A 46 20.25 0.37 0.23
N THR A 47 19.27 0.10 1.09
CA THR A 47 17.84 0.27 0.83
C THR A 47 17.18 0.86 2.06
N LEU A 48 16.02 1.50 1.88
CA LEU A 48 15.22 1.94 3.02
C LEU A 48 14.77 0.72 3.84
N PRO A 49 14.72 0.83 5.18
CA PRO A 49 14.16 -0.23 6.00
C PRO A 49 12.68 -0.40 5.66
N SER A 50 12.26 -1.66 5.53
CA SER A 50 10.86 -2.04 5.34
C SER A 50 10.53 -3.16 6.31
N SER A 51 9.32 -3.13 6.86
CA SER A 51 8.78 -4.27 7.58
C SER A 51 8.20 -5.27 6.59
N ASP A 52 8.43 -6.56 6.84
CA ASP A 52 7.72 -7.60 6.09
C ASP A 52 6.23 -7.59 6.48
N PRO A 53 5.32 -7.78 5.52
CA PRO A 53 3.91 -7.92 5.85
C PRO A 53 3.69 -9.18 6.69
N PRO A 54 2.62 -9.23 7.50
CA PRO A 54 2.23 -10.44 8.20
C PRO A 54 2.08 -11.63 7.24
N LYS A 55 2.21 -12.86 7.73
CA LYS A 55 1.94 -14.03 6.88
C LYS A 55 0.44 -14.11 6.59
N ILE A 56 0.08 -14.27 5.32
CA ILE A 56 -1.32 -14.55 4.92
C ILE A 56 -1.68 -15.97 5.41
N THR A 57 -2.81 -16.05 6.11
CA THR A 57 -3.31 -17.27 6.75
C THR A 57 -4.33 -18.00 5.86
N ASP A 58 -4.65 -19.25 6.19
CA ASP A 58 -5.70 -20.00 5.50
C ASP A 58 -7.08 -19.39 5.79
N GLU A 59 -7.26 -18.75 6.94
CA GLU A 59 -8.44 -17.97 7.30
C GLU A 59 -8.63 -16.76 6.37
N ASP A 60 -7.55 -16.04 6.04
CA ASP A 60 -7.60 -14.92 5.09
C ASP A 60 -8.03 -15.40 3.70
N LEU A 61 -7.44 -16.50 3.22
CA LEU A 61 -7.80 -17.10 1.93
C LEU A 61 -9.27 -17.56 1.89
N SER A 62 -9.74 -18.14 2.99
CA SER A 62 -11.15 -18.53 3.16
C SER A 62 -12.08 -17.32 3.11
N LEU A 63 -11.69 -16.21 3.75
CA LEU A 63 -12.45 -14.96 3.73
C LEU A 63 -12.48 -14.33 2.32
N ILE A 64 -11.36 -14.37 1.59
CA ILE A 64 -11.31 -13.94 0.18
C ILE A 64 -12.30 -14.76 -0.66
N GLN A 65 -12.33 -16.08 -0.49
CA GLN A 65 -13.28 -16.95 -1.19
C GLN A 65 -14.73 -16.64 -0.83
N ASN A 66 -15.02 -16.38 0.46
CA ASN A 66 -16.35 -15.94 0.88
C ASN A 66 -16.77 -14.63 0.21
N LEU A 67 -15.86 -13.65 0.10
CA LEU A 67 -16.11 -12.38 -0.59
C LEU A 67 -16.42 -12.57 -2.08
N ILE A 68 -15.68 -13.46 -2.76
CA ILE A 68 -15.95 -13.82 -4.17
C ILE A 68 -17.36 -14.41 -4.29
N ASN A 69 -17.72 -15.31 -3.39
CA ASN A 69 -19.04 -15.97 -3.35
C ASN A 69 -20.20 -15.01 -3.05
N LEU A 70 -19.96 -13.87 -2.40
CA LEU A 70 -20.98 -12.82 -2.23
C LEU A 70 -21.39 -12.17 -3.56
N LYS A 71 -20.61 -12.35 -4.64
CA LYS A 71 -20.89 -11.87 -6.01
C LYS A 71 -21.25 -10.39 -6.09
N GLN A 72 -20.65 -9.57 -5.22
CA GLN A 72 -20.91 -8.14 -5.16
C GLN A 72 -20.38 -7.45 -6.43
N PRO A 73 -21.17 -6.61 -7.13
CA PRO A 73 -20.73 -5.93 -8.35
C PRO A 73 -19.40 -5.18 -8.19
N GLY A 74 -19.17 -4.57 -7.03
CA GLY A 74 -17.95 -3.84 -6.70
C GLY A 74 -16.71 -4.70 -6.47
N LEU A 75 -16.83 -6.04 -6.43
CA LEU A 75 -15.74 -6.99 -6.18
C LEU A 75 -15.52 -7.99 -7.33
N ARG A 76 -16.17 -7.78 -8.49
CA ARG A 76 -16.17 -8.77 -9.58
C ARG A 76 -14.83 -8.98 -10.27
N THR A 77 -13.92 -8.01 -10.21
CA THR A 77 -12.63 -8.12 -10.86
C THR A 77 -11.54 -8.34 -9.81
N PRO A 78 -10.48 -9.10 -10.13
CA PRO A 78 -9.34 -9.28 -9.22
C PRO A 78 -8.79 -7.96 -8.71
N ARG A 79 -8.68 -6.97 -9.61
CA ARG A 79 -8.20 -5.64 -9.26
C ARG A 79 -9.14 -4.90 -8.28
N ALA A 80 -10.46 -5.01 -8.42
CA ALA A 80 -11.39 -4.37 -7.51
C ALA A 80 -11.40 -5.06 -6.13
N LEU A 81 -11.30 -6.38 -6.10
CA LEU A 81 -11.15 -7.17 -4.87
C LEU A 81 -9.83 -6.85 -4.16
N ALA A 82 -8.71 -6.82 -4.86
CA ALA A 82 -7.42 -6.47 -4.29
C ALA A 82 -7.43 -5.05 -3.72
N ARG A 83 -8.04 -4.08 -4.41
CA ARG A 83 -8.20 -2.72 -3.86
C ARG A 83 -9.03 -2.71 -2.59
N PHE A 84 -10.12 -3.47 -2.55
CA PHE A 84 -10.96 -3.60 -1.36
C PHE A 84 -10.19 -4.18 -0.17
N LEU A 85 -9.46 -5.28 -0.38
CA LEU A 85 -8.65 -5.94 0.65
C LEU A 85 -7.49 -5.05 1.13
N CYS A 86 -6.87 -4.28 0.25
CA CYS A 86 -5.83 -3.32 0.60
C CYS A 86 -6.37 -1.97 1.14
N GLY A 87 -7.68 -1.82 1.35
CA GLY A 87 -8.24 -0.57 1.89
C GLY A 87 -8.19 0.62 0.93
N MET A 88 -8.04 0.37 -0.37
CA MET A 88 -7.99 1.40 -1.39
C MET A 88 -9.38 1.72 -1.93
N THR A 89 -9.80 2.98 -1.74
CA THR A 89 -11.05 3.48 -2.30
C THR A 89 -11.05 3.40 -3.83
N SER A 90 -12.18 3.05 -4.43
CA SER A 90 -12.35 3.04 -5.88
C SER A 90 -13.81 3.32 -6.21
N PRO A 91 -14.14 3.89 -7.39
CA PRO A 91 -15.54 4.07 -7.76
C PRO A 91 -16.34 2.76 -7.70
N ALA A 92 -15.73 1.64 -8.08
CA ALA A 92 -16.35 0.31 -8.05
C ALA A 92 -16.71 -0.14 -6.62
N THR A 93 -15.88 0.16 -5.62
CA THR A 93 -16.09 -0.27 -4.22
C THR A 93 -16.84 0.78 -3.39
N THR A 94 -16.49 2.06 -3.52
CA THR A 94 -17.04 3.17 -2.73
C THR A 94 -18.52 3.41 -2.99
N TYR A 95 -18.97 3.32 -4.24
CA TYR A 95 -20.39 3.55 -4.57
C TYR A 95 -21.26 2.29 -4.47
N SER A 96 -20.64 1.13 -4.25
CA SER A 96 -21.35 -0.14 -4.11
C SER A 96 -22.01 -0.29 -2.75
N TRP A 97 -23.20 -0.88 -2.78
CA TRP A 97 -23.97 -1.23 -1.59
C TRP A 97 -24.18 -2.73 -1.55
N TYR A 98 -24.15 -3.30 -0.34
CA TYR A 98 -24.50 -4.68 -0.10
C TYR A 98 -25.53 -4.77 1.03
N LEU A 99 -26.24 -5.89 1.12
CA LEU A 99 -27.13 -6.19 2.23
C LEU A 99 -26.47 -7.27 3.09
N PRO A 100 -25.96 -6.94 4.29
CA PRO A 100 -25.44 -7.96 5.20
C PRO A 100 -26.49 -9.00 5.53
N HIS A 101 -26.07 -10.24 5.75
CA HIS A 101 -26.99 -11.32 6.12
C HIS A 101 -27.70 -10.98 7.44
N GLY A 102 -29.04 -11.02 7.45
CA GLY A 102 -29.86 -10.68 8.61
C GLY A 102 -30.06 -9.18 8.87
N ALA A 103 -29.53 -8.29 8.02
CA ALA A 103 -29.73 -6.85 8.15
C ALA A 103 -31.01 -6.38 7.41
N SER A 104 -31.71 -5.41 7.99
CA SER A 104 -32.88 -4.77 7.35
C SER A 104 -32.51 -3.64 6.39
N ARG A 105 -31.25 -3.18 6.39
CA ARG A 105 -30.79 -2.03 5.61
C ARG A 105 -29.47 -2.33 4.91
N LYS A 106 -29.35 -1.82 3.68
CA LYS A 106 -28.10 -1.88 2.91
C LYS A 106 -27.02 -1.02 3.57
N GLN A 107 -25.78 -1.44 3.40
CA GLN A 107 -24.59 -0.74 3.87
C GLN A 107 -23.62 -0.53 2.71
N ARG A 108 -22.70 0.42 2.86
CA ARG A 108 -21.62 0.64 1.90
C ARG A 108 -20.70 -0.57 1.92
N LEU A 109 -20.27 -1.03 0.75
CA LEU A 109 -19.37 -2.17 0.65
C LEU A 109 -18.09 -1.95 1.46
N ILE A 110 -17.53 -0.73 1.44
CA ILE A 110 -16.35 -0.34 2.23
C ILE A 110 -16.54 -0.38 3.76
N SER A 111 -17.78 -0.57 4.25
CA SER A 111 -18.06 -0.75 5.68
C SER A 111 -18.03 -2.21 6.11
N HIS A 112 -17.75 -3.14 5.19
CA HIS A 112 -17.60 -4.57 5.49
C HIS A 112 -16.25 -4.80 6.20
N ASP A 113 -16.22 -5.69 7.20
CA ASP A 113 -15.04 -5.91 8.07
C ASP A 113 -13.78 -6.36 7.33
N ALA A 114 -13.95 -7.02 6.19
CA ALA A 114 -12.85 -7.42 5.32
C ALA A 114 -12.27 -6.28 4.45
N TYR A 115 -12.84 -5.08 4.48
CA TYR A 115 -12.19 -3.91 3.89
C TYR A 115 -10.89 -3.64 4.66
N SER A 116 -9.82 -3.31 3.94
CA SER A 116 -8.47 -3.11 4.52
C SER A 116 -7.89 -4.29 5.30
N LEU A 117 -8.44 -5.51 5.15
CA LEU A 117 -7.94 -6.72 5.80
C LEU A 117 -6.45 -6.96 5.55
N LEU A 118 -5.98 -6.68 4.33
CA LEU A 118 -4.62 -6.93 3.86
C LEU A 118 -3.90 -5.62 3.50
N GLU A 119 -4.18 -4.53 4.25
CA GLU A 119 -3.61 -3.20 3.98
C GLU A 119 -2.08 -3.11 4.09
N LEU A 120 -1.47 -3.99 4.88
CA LEU A 120 -0.02 -4.03 5.06
C LEU A 120 0.71 -4.74 3.92
N HIS A 121 -0.03 -5.41 3.02
CA HIS A 121 0.56 -6.17 1.93
C HIS A 121 0.77 -5.31 0.68
N PRO A 122 1.84 -5.59 -0.09
CA PRO A 122 1.99 -5.01 -1.42
C PRO A 122 0.78 -5.33 -2.30
N PHE A 123 0.25 -4.30 -2.96
CA PHE A 123 -0.92 -4.46 -3.82
C PHE A 123 -0.74 -5.53 -4.89
N GLU A 124 0.45 -5.61 -5.49
CA GLU A 124 0.75 -6.59 -6.54
C GLU A 124 0.60 -8.03 -6.02
N SER A 125 1.12 -8.33 -4.83
CA SER A 125 0.99 -9.66 -4.22
C SER A 125 -0.47 -10.03 -3.94
N ILE A 126 -1.29 -9.07 -3.51
CA ILE A 126 -2.73 -9.32 -3.29
C ILE A 126 -3.47 -9.47 -4.61
N LEU A 127 -3.07 -8.73 -5.65
CA LEU A 127 -3.64 -8.88 -6.99
C LEU A 127 -3.40 -10.28 -7.55
N GLU A 128 -2.17 -10.80 -7.45
CA GLU A 128 -1.83 -12.17 -7.87
C GLU A 128 -2.70 -13.22 -7.16
N ILE A 129 -2.90 -13.07 -5.84
CA ILE A 129 -3.80 -13.95 -5.07
C ILE A 129 -5.23 -13.85 -5.58
N CYS A 130 -5.76 -12.64 -5.79
CA CYS A 130 -7.12 -12.46 -6.28
C CYS A 130 -7.32 -13.03 -7.69
N GLU A 131 -6.31 -12.91 -8.56
CA GLU A 131 -6.32 -13.48 -9.90
C GLU A 131 -6.37 -15.01 -9.86
N ALA A 132 -5.57 -15.63 -8.99
CA ALA A 132 -5.59 -17.08 -8.80
C ALA A 132 -6.94 -17.61 -8.28
N GLN A 133 -7.67 -16.84 -7.48
CA GLN A 133 -8.93 -17.28 -6.85
C GLN A 133 -10.18 -17.05 -7.73
N ILE A 134 -10.18 -16.06 -8.62
CA ILE A 134 -11.35 -15.70 -9.46
C ILE A 134 -11.40 -16.51 -10.78
N ILE A 135 -10.28 -17.11 -11.20
CA ILE A 135 -10.20 -17.92 -12.43
C ILE A 135 -10.78 -19.34 -12.24
N HIS A 136 -11.20 -19.70 -11.02
CA HIS A 136 -11.84 -20.97 -10.67
C HIS A 136 -13.33 -20.80 -10.36
#